data_AF-A0A9P1DEC4-F1
#
_entry.id   AF-A0A9P1DEC4-F1
#
_cell.length_a   1.000
_cell.length_b   1.000
_cell.length_c   1.000
_cell.angle_alpha   90.00
_cell.angle_beta   90.00
_cell.angle_gamma   90.00
#
_symmetry.space_group_name_H-M   'P 1'
#
loop_
_entity.id
_entity.type
_entity.pdbx_description
1 polymer ?
#
loop_
_entity_poly.entity_id
_entity_poly.type
_entity_poly.pdbx_seq_one_letter_code
_entity_poly.pdbx_strand_id
1 'polypeptide(L)'
;MAETGKELAVAEGNKQERQFKADQQKPLDTPRTREACRRLGLVPEDLQIRSFESFFIPGDLKEKHQLRFEHYEKKRKERFSQVLAERAKVIAENAKKGDLPGAQSAQFLSMLESLFEKEAKRMEIDMKGQLRQHSSLVKENEEQIRKEGQLQEKMLQVDKKREIVMQKQDERGKMSRELLDKKILQNK
;
A
#
# COMPACT_ATOMS: atom_id res chain seq x y z
N MET A 1 -38.98 16.62 -25.41
CA MET A 1 -37.72 17.04 -26.10
C MET A 1 -36.58 17.17 -25.08
N ALA A 2 -36.21 16.10 -24.37
CA ALA A 2 -35.14 16.13 -23.35
C ALA A 2 -34.20 14.91 -23.39
N GLU A 3 -34.32 14.05 -24.40
CA GLU A 3 -33.52 12.82 -24.51
C GLU A 3 -32.24 12.99 -25.34
N THR A 4 -32.20 13.95 -26.27
CA THR A 4 -31.07 14.16 -27.18
C THR A 4 -29.82 14.76 -26.51
N GLY A 5 -29.98 15.52 -25.42
CA GLY A 5 -28.86 16.15 -24.72
C GLY A 5 -28.00 15.20 -23.88
N LYS A 6 -28.58 14.11 -23.37
CA LYS A 6 -27.85 13.10 -22.57
C LYS A 6 -26.99 12.18 -23.43
N GLU A 7 -27.45 11.81 -24.63
CA GLU A 7 -26.68 10.94 -25.54
C GLU A 7 -25.44 11.63 -26.10
N LEU A 8 -25.50 12.94 -26.39
CA LEU A 8 -24.37 13.71 -26.89
C LEU A 8 -23.24 13.83 -25.85
N ALA A 9 -23.57 14.08 -24.58
CA ALA A 9 -22.57 14.17 -23.51
C ALA A 9 -21.87 12.83 -23.21
N VAL A 10 -22.61 11.71 -23.29
CA VAL A 10 -22.04 10.36 -23.12
C VAL A 10 -21.16 9.97 -24.32
N ALA A 11 -21.52 10.40 -25.53
CA ALA A 11 -20.73 10.16 -26.73
C ALA A 11 -19.40 10.96 -26.74
N GLU A 12 -19.39 12.20 -26.23
CA GLU A 12 -18.18 13.01 -26.11
C GLU A 12 -17.23 12.51 -25.02
N GLY A 13 -17.75 12.13 -23.84
CA GLY A 13 -16.94 11.51 -22.79
C GLY A 13 -16.29 10.19 -23.23
N ASN A 14 -17.03 9.36 -23.98
CA ASN A 14 -16.49 8.13 -24.57
C ASN A 14 -15.42 8.37 -25.64
N LYS A 15 -15.52 9.46 -26.42
CA LYS A 15 -14.50 9.81 -27.43
C LYS A 15 -13.20 10.29 -26.76
N GLN A 16 -13.30 11.10 -25.71
CA GLN A 16 -12.15 11.58 -24.95
C GLN A 16 -11.44 10.43 -24.21
N GLU A 17 -12.17 9.51 -23.58
CA GLU A 17 -11.57 8.32 -22.97
C GLU A 17 -10.85 7.41 -23.99
N ARG A 18 -11.43 7.22 -25.18
CA ARG A 18 -10.81 6.40 -26.23
C ARG A 18 -9.54 7.05 -26.78
N GLN A 19 -9.53 8.38 -26.95
CA GLN A 19 -8.35 9.12 -27.36
C GLN A 19 -7.24 9.04 -26.29
N PHE A 20 -7.58 9.20 -25.01
CA PHE A 20 -6.62 9.08 -23.91
C PHE A 20 -6.02 7.66 -23.81
N LYS A 21 -6.85 6.62 -23.98
CA LYS A 21 -6.39 5.21 -24.04
C LYS A 21 -5.46 4.96 -25.23
N ALA A 22 -5.76 5.54 -26.40
CA ALA A 22 -4.91 5.42 -27.58
C ALA A 22 -3.57 6.12 -27.39
N ASP A 23 -3.54 7.32 -26.80
CA ASP A 23 -2.31 8.08 -26.57
C ASP A 23 -1.39 7.43 -25.53
N GLN A 24 -1.94 6.76 -24.52
CA GLN A 24 -1.14 5.96 -23.58
C GLN A 24 -0.63 4.64 -24.17
N GLN A 25 -1.26 4.11 -25.23
CA GLN A 25 -0.85 2.87 -25.90
C GLN A 25 0.07 3.09 -27.10
N LYS A 26 0.11 4.29 -27.70
CA LYS A 26 1.06 4.64 -28.78
C LYS A 26 2.54 4.36 -28.45
N PRO A 27 3.04 4.57 -27.22
CA PRO A 27 4.42 4.22 -26.86
C PRO A 27 4.71 2.71 -26.89
N LEU A 28 3.68 1.86 -26.90
CA LEU A 28 3.81 0.40 -26.87
C LEU A 28 3.96 -0.23 -28.27
N ASP A 29 3.47 0.40 -29.33
CA ASP A 29 3.65 -0.12 -30.69
C ASP A 29 4.93 0.40 -31.35
N THR A 30 6.07 0.12 -30.70
CA THR A 30 7.38 0.34 -31.32
C THR A 30 8.03 -1.01 -31.64
N PRO A 31 8.83 -1.12 -32.72
CA PRO A 31 9.53 -2.37 -33.05
C PRO A 31 10.34 -2.93 -31.88
N ARG A 32 10.97 -2.03 -31.11
CA ARG A 32 11.75 -2.35 -29.91
C ARG A 32 10.90 -2.90 -28.77
N THR A 33 9.70 -2.38 -28.58
CA THR A 33 8.74 -2.92 -27.59
C THR A 33 8.24 -4.30 -28.03
N ARG A 34 7.94 -4.50 -29.31
CA ARG A 34 7.54 -5.82 -29.84
C ARG A 34 8.63 -6.87 -29.65
N GLU A 35 9.89 -6.49 -29.86
CA GLU A 35 11.03 -7.38 -29.60
C GLU A 35 11.14 -7.72 -28.10
N ALA A 36 11.01 -6.72 -27.22
CA ALA A 36 11.02 -6.94 -25.76
C ALA A 36 9.88 -7.88 -25.31
N CYS A 37 8.65 -7.68 -25.81
CA CYS A 37 7.54 -8.57 -25.54
C CYS A 37 7.82 -10.01 -26.01
N ARG A 38 8.39 -10.17 -27.22
CA ARG A 38 8.77 -11.47 -27.76
C ARG A 38 9.80 -12.19 -26.88
N ARG A 39 10.82 -11.48 -26.37
CA ARG A 39 11.83 -12.06 -25.46
C ARG A 39 11.23 -12.54 -24.13
N LEU A 40 10.22 -11.83 -23.63
CA LEU A 40 9.53 -12.18 -22.38
C LEU A 40 8.39 -13.20 -22.56
N GLY A 41 8.08 -13.60 -23.81
CA GLY A 41 6.92 -14.44 -24.09
C GLY A 41 5.57 -13.77 -23.79
N LEU A 42 5.52 -12.44 -23.86
CA LEU A 42 4.32 -11.63 -23.65
C LEU A 42 3.72 -11.18 -24.98
N VAL A 43 2.40 -10.98 -25.00
CA VAL A 43 1.69 -10.44 -26.17
C VAL A 43 1.31 -8.98 -25.87
N PRO A 44 1.32 -8.05 -26.85
CA PRO A 44 0.98 -6.64 -26.59
C PRO A 44 -0.39 -6.44 -25.93
N GLU A 45 -1.33 -7.36 -26.15
CA GLU A 45 -2.66 -7.40 -25.55
C GLU A 45 -2.62 -7.56 -24.01
N ASP A 46 -1.56 -8.16 -23.47
CA ASP A 46 -1.35 -8.28 -22.02
C ASP A 46 -1.05 -6.93 -21.35
N LEU A 47 -0.62 -5.94 -22.13
CA LEU A 47 -0.26 -4.60 -21.66
C LEU A 47 -1.39 -3.57 -21.87
N GLN A 48 -2.46 -3.96 -22.57
CA GLN A 48 -3.57 -3.06 -22.87
C GLN A 48 -4.30 -2.61 -21.60
N ILE A 49 -4.75 -1.37 -21.61
CA ILE A 49 -5.57 -0.83 -20.53
C ILE A 49 -7.03 -1.21 -20.83
N ARG A 50 -7.67 -1.89 -19.89
CA ARG A 50 -9.08 -2.28 -19.98
C ARG A 50 -9.92 -1.44 -19.03
N SER A 51 -11.14 -1.09 -19.42
CA SER A 51 -12.04 -0.34 -18.55
C SER A 51 -12.55 -1.24 -17.42
N PHE A 52 -12.92 -0.63 -16.29
CA PHE A 52 -13.55 -1.33 -15.18
C PHE A 52 -14.77 -2.14 -15.64
N GLU A 53 -15.63 -1.55 -16.47
CA GLU A 53 -16.84 -2.16 -17.01
C GLU A 53 -16.58 -3.47 -17.79
N SER A 54 -15.42 -3.62 -18.43
CA SER A 54 -15.08 -4.83 -19.19
C SER A 54 -14.93 -6.09 -18.32
N PHE A 55 -14.82 -5.93 -17.00
CA PHE A 55 -14.73 -7.03 -16.02
C PHE A 55 -16.08 -7.37 -15.35
N PHE A 56 -17.16 -6.71 -15.79
CA PHE A 56 -18.50 -6.91 -15.26
C PHE A 56 -19.05 -8.28 -15.71
N ILE A 57 -19.64 -9.01 -14.76
CA ILE A 57 -20.34 -10.27 -15.02
C ILE A 57 -21.74 -10.14 -14.42
N PRO A 58 -22.81 -10.35 -15.21
CA PRO A 58 -24.17 -10.29 -14.68
C PRO A 58 -24.38 -11.30 -13.54
N GLY A 59 -24.98 -10.84 -12.43
CA GLY A 59 -25.25 -11.68 -11.26
C GLY A 59 -24.13 -11.79 -10.23
N ASP A 60 -22.97 -11.15 -10.48
CA ASP A 60 -21.83 -11.16 -9.55
C ASP A 60 -21.91 -10.03 -8.51
N LEU A 61 -21.25 -10.24 -7.37
CA LEU A 61 -21.08 -9.20 -6.34
C LEU A 61 -20.11 -8.11 -6.83
N LYS A 62 -20.40 -6.85 -6.47
CA LYS A 62 -19.56 -5.68 -6.83
C LYS A 62 -18.10 -5.83 -6.38
N GLU A 63 -17.88 -6.43 -5.21
CA GLU A 63 -16.54 -6.67 -4.66
C GLU A 63 -15.70 -7.61 -5.54
N LYS A 64 -16.32 -8.66 -6.11
CA LYS A 64 -15.61 -9.59 -7.01
C LYS A 64 -15.24 -8.92 -8.33
N HIS A 65 -16.12 -8.06 -8.84
CA HIS A 65 -15.84 -7.25 -10.03
C HIS A 65 -14.65 -6.32 -9.77
N GLN A 66 -14.63 -5.64 -8.63
CA GLN A 66 -13.51 -4.80 -8.22
C GLN A 66 -12.20 -5.58 -8.08
N LEU A 67 -12.24 -6.73 -7.40
CA LEU A 67 -11.07 -7.57 -7.19
C LEU A 67 -10.45 -8.05 -8.52
N ARG A 68 -11.27 -8.41 -9.52
CA ARG A 68 -10.78 -8.79 -10.86
C ARG A 68 -10.07 -7.65 -11.56
N PHE A 69 -10.65 -6.45 -11.51
CA PHE A 69 -10.06 -5.26 -12.11
C PHE A 69 -8.72 -4.93 -11.44
N GLU A 70 -8.67 -4.90 -10.11
CA GLU A 70 -7.45 -4.62 -9.36
C GLU A 70 -6.35 -5.65 -9.64
N HIS A 71 -6.71 -6.94 -9.67
CA HIS A 71 -5.78 -8.01 -10.01
C HIS A 71 -5.21 -7.86 -11.42
N TYR A 72 -6.07 -7.54 -12.40
CA TYR A 72 -5.65 -7.29 -13.78
C TYR A 72 -4.70 -6.09 -13.86
N GLU A 73 -5.07 -4.94 -13.29
CA GLU A 73 -4.26 -3.73 -13.32
C GLU A 73 -2.89 -3.93 -12.66
N LYS A 74 -2.86 -4.64 -11.52
CA LYS A 74 -1.60 -5.00 -10.85
C LYS A 74 -0.70 -5.82 -11.76
N LYS A 75 -1.22 -6.91 -12.33
CA LYS A 75 -0.46 -7.80 -13.22
C LYS A 75 -0.02 -7.10 -14.50
N ARG A 76 -0.87 -6.23 -15.07
CA ARG A 76 -0.56 -5.41 -16.24
C ARG A 76 0.61 -4.46 -15.95
N LYS A 77 0.59 -3.76 -14.81
CA LYS A 77 1.67 -2.84 -14.39
C LYS A 77 2.99 -3.59 -14.17
N GLU A 78 2.95 -4.76 -13.53
CA GLU A 78 4.14 -5.60 -13.34
C GLU A 78 4.75 -6.02 -14.68
N ARG A 79 3.95 -6.55 -15.60
CA ARG A 79 4.37 -6.94 -16.96
C ARG A 79 4.89 -5.75 -17.75
N PHE A 80 4.23 -4.60 -17.64
CA PHE A 80 4.63 -3.38 -18.31
C PHE A 80 6.03 -2.92 -17.87
N SER A 81 6.31 -2.93 -16.56
CA SER A 81 7.66 -2.62 -16.05
C SER A 81 8.72 -3.60 -16.55
N GLN A 82 8.41 -4.90 -16.64
CA GLN A 82 9.33 -5.90 -17.21
C GLN A 82 9.63 -5.62 -18.68
N VAL A 83 8.60 -5.31 -19.48
CA VAL A 83 8.76 -4.98 -20.90
C VAL A 83 9.58 -3.71 -21.10
N LEU A 84 9.41 -2.68 -20.25
CA LEU A 84 10.24 -1.48 -20.31
C LEU A 84 11.72 -1.77 -20.00
N ALA A 85 11.98 -2.61 -18.99
CA ALA A 85 13.34 -3.02 -18.66
C ALA A 85 14.01 -3.81 -19.80
N GLU A 86 13.29 -4.76 -20.41
CA GLU A 86 13.80 -5.50 -21.57
C GLU A 86 13.96 -4.61 -22.80
N ARG A 87 13.05 -3.67 -23.04
CA ARG A 87 13.18 -2.69 -24.12
C ARG A 87 14.44 -1.86 -23.98
N ALA A 88 14.82 -1.47 -22.75
CA ALA A 88 16.08 -0.77 -22.50
C ALA A 88 17.30 -1.66 -22.85
N LYS A 89 17.24 -2.97 -22.54
CA LYS A 89 18.30 -3.92 -22.93
C LYS A 89 18.40 -4.07 -24.44
N VAL A 90 17.28 -4.21 -25.16
CA VAL A 90 17.23 -4.26 -26.63
C VAL A 90 17.86 -3.00 -27.23
N ILE A 91 17.54 -1.82 -26.70
CA ILE A 91 18.13 -0.55 -27.15
C ILE A 91 19.65 -0.55 -26.92
N ALA A 92 20.11 -0.98 -25.74
CA ALA A 92 21.53 -1.02 -25.42
C ALA A 92 22.30 -2.05 -26.28
N GLU A 93 21.70 -3.20 -26.58
CA GLU A 93 22.28 -4.20 -27.49
C GLU A 93 22.39 -3.68 -28.92
N ASN A 94 21.34 -3.04 -29.43
CA ASN A 94 21.35 -2.45 -30.77
C ASN A 94 22.35 -1.29 -30.86
N ALA A 95 22.56 -0.55 -29.76
CA ALA A 95 23.61 0.45 -29.67
C ALA A 95 25.02 -0.16 -29.76
N LYS A 96 25.26 -1.29 -29.09
CA LYS A 96 26.55 -2.02 -29.15
C LYS A 96 26.82 -2.65 -30.51
N LYS A 97 25.78 -3.04 -31.25
CA LYS A 97 25.87 -3.64 -32.59
C LYS A 97 26.10 -2.61 -33.72
N GLY A 98 26.14 -1.31 -33.40
CA GLY A 98 26.42 -0.26 -34.39
C GLY A 98 25.22 0.15 -35.25
N ASP A 99 24.02 -0.39 -35.00
CA ASP A 99 22.78 -0.09 -35.75
C ASP A 99 22.10 1.23 -35.32
N LEU A 100 22.83 2.16 -34.71
CA LEU A 100 22.32 3.50 -34.41
C LEU A 100 22.73 4.47 -35.53
N PRO A 101 21.78 5.12 -36.23
CA PRO A 101 22.10 6.28 -37.05
C PRO A 101 22.67 7.37 -36.13
N GLY A 102 23.99 7.56 -36.21
CA GLY A 102 24.76 8.47 -35.38
C GLY A 102 24.41 9.93 -35.66
N ALA A 103 23.80 10.59 -34.67
CA ALA A 103 23.82 12.04 -34.43
C ALA A 103 22.99 12.43 -33.17
N GLN A 104 22.02 11.61 -32.73
CA GLN A 104 21.14 11.95 -31.60
C GLN A 104 21.53 11.35 -30.23
N SER A 105 22.62 10.57 -30.15
CA SER A 105 23.00 9.82 -28.93
C SER A 105 23.40 10.72 -27.76
N ALA A 106 24.10 11.83 -28.00
CA ALA A 106 24.53 12.74 -26.93
C ALA A 106 23.34 13.46 -26.27
N GLN A 107 22.36 13.91 -27.06
CA GLN A 107 21.13 14.51 -26.54
C GLN A 107 20.28 13.51 -25.76
N PHE A 108 20.19 12.27 -26.24
CA PHE A 108 19.50 11.20 -25.53
C PHE A 108 20.17 10.81 -24.21
N LEU A 109 21.51 10.73 -24.18
CA LEU A 109 22.28 10.47 -22.96
C LEU A 109 22.14 11.61 -21.94
N SER A 110 22.17 12.86 -22.38
CA SER A 110 21.93 14.02 -21.51
C SER A 110 20.49 14.03 -20.95
N MET A 111 19.50 13.63 -21.76
CA MET A 111 18.13 13.48 -21.28
C MET A 111 18.00 12.35 -20.25
N LEU A 112 18.66 11.21 -20.47
CA LEU A 112 18.69 10.10 -19.50
C LEU A 112 19.39 10.50 -18.20
N GLU A 113 20.50 11.22 -18.28
CA GLU A 113 21.20 11.75 -17.11
C GLU A 113 20.29 12.66 -16.28
N SER A 114 19.58 13.59 -16.93
CA SER A 114 18.60 14.45 -16.26
C SER A 114 17.45 13.67 -15.62
N LEU A 115 16.97 12.60 -16.28
CA LEU A 115 15.93 11.73 -15.72
C LEU A 115 16.43 10.95 -14.50
N PHE A 116 17.65 10.41 -14.54
CA PHE A 116 18.25 9.73 -13.39
C PHE A 116 18.50 10.70 -12.23
N GLU A 117 18.94 11.93 -12.50
CA GLU A 117 19.15 12.94 -11.46
C GLU A 117 17.83 13.36 -10.80
N LYS A 118 16.75 13.48 -11.57
CA LYS A 118 15.40 13.72 -11.05
C LYS A 118 14.87 12.55 -10.22
N GLU A 119 15.08 11.33 -10.70
CA GLU A 119 14.68 10.12 -9.99
C GLU A 119 15.42 9.99 -8.65
N ALA A 120 16.73 10.23 -8.65
CA ALA A 120 17.56 10.23 -7.45
C ALA A 120 17.10 11.29 -6.44
N LYS A 121 16.83 12.52 -6.89
CA LYS A 121 16.29 13.60 -6.02
C LYS A 121 14.92 13.24 -5.46
N ARG A 122 14.03 12.66 -6.28
CA ARG A 122 12.70 12.22 -5.80
C ARG A 122 12.86 11.14 -4.73
N MET A 123 13.72 10.15 -4.96
CA MET A 123 13.98 9.06 -4.02
C MET A 123 14.58 9.58 -2.71
N GLU A 124 15.49 10.55 -2.77
CA GLU A 124 16.05 11.19 -1.58
C GLU A 124 15.00 11.93 -0.76
N ILE A 125 14.10 12.68 -1.42
CA ILE A 125 12.99 13.37 -0.76
C ILE A 125 12.05 12.37 -0.10
N ASP A 126 11.70 11.29 -0.80
CA ASP A 126 10.80 10.25 -0.27
C ASP A 126 11.41 9.55 0.95
N MET A 127 12.70 9.16 0.88
CA MET A 127 13.42 8.58 2.01
C MET A 127 13.48 9.53 3.21
N LYS A 128 13.74 10.83 2.98
CA LYS A 128 13.71 11.85 4.04
C LYS A 128 12.31 11.99 4.64
N GLY A 129 11.26 11.86 3.83
CA GLY A 129 9.87 11.83 4.29
C GLY A 129 9.60 10.63 5.20
N GLN A 130 9.98 9.43 4.75
CA GLN A 130 9.83 8.18 5.51
C GLN A 130 10.58 8.24 6.85
N LEU A 131 11.82 8.76 6.86
CA LEU A 131 12.60 8.91 8.09
C LEU A 131 11.93 9.84 9.11
N ARG A 132 11.29 10.93 8.65
CA ARG A 132 10.54 11.84 9.53
C ARG A 132 9.30 11.16 10.09
N GLN A 133 8.55 10.45 9.25
CA GLN A 133 7.37 9.70 9.68
C GLN A 133 7.74 8.63 10.71
N HIS A 134 8.78 7.84 10.44
CA HIS A 134 9.27 6.82 11.35
C HIS A 134 9.75 7.42 12.67
N SER A 135 10.48 8.55 12.62
CA SER A 135 10.89 9.27 13.84
C SER A 135 9.69 9.75 14.68
N SER A 136 8.62 10.23 14.03
CA SER A 136 7.38 10.63 14.73
C SER A 136 6.71 9.43 15.39
N LEU A 137 6.55 8.33 14.64
CA LEU A 137 5.93 7.10 15.14
C LEU A 137 6.70 6.48 16.31
N VAL A 138 8.04 6.45 16.24
CA VAL A 138 8.86 5.96 17.35
C VAL A 138 8.63 6.79 18.60
N LYS A 139 8.61 8.12 18.48
CA LYS A 139 8.35 9.01 19.61
C LYS A 139 6.95 8.80 20.20
N GLU A 140 5.92 8.66 19.36
CA GLU A 140 4.56 8.37 19.80
C GLU A 140 4.47 7.02 20.54
N ASN A 141 5.14 5.99 20.02
CA ASN A 141 5.22 4.68 20.66
C ASN A 141 5.93 4.74 22.02
N GLU A 142 7.05 5.47 22.12
CA GLU A 142 7.76 5.69 23.38
C GLU A 142 6.86 6.38 24.42
N GLU A 143 6.10 7.39 24.00
CA GLU A 143 5.13 8.07 24.87
C GLU A 143 4.00 7.12 25.30
N GLN A 144 3.52 6.24 24.41
CA GLN A 144 2.50 5.25 24.71
C GLN A 144 3.00 4.23 25.73
N ILE A 145 4.18 3.64 25.50
CA ILE A 145 4.82 2.69 26.43
C ILE A 145 4.97 3.33 27.82
N ARG A 146 5.37 4.61 27.87
CA ARG A 146 5.47 5.33 29.16
C ARG A 146 4.12 5.47 29.86
N LYS A 147 3.05 5.78 29.12
CA LYS A 147 1.67 5.89 29.67
C LYS A 147 1.17 4.54 30.17
N GLU A 148 1.40 3.47 29.41
CA GLU A 148 1.03 2.10 29.78
C GLU A 148 1.77 1.64 31.03
N GLY A 149 3.07 1.94 31.14
CA GLY A 149 3.86 1.66 32.34
C GLY A 149 3.31 2.36 33.59
N GLN A 150 2.96 3.66 33.48
CA GLN A 150 2.35 4.39 34.59
C GLN A 150 0.98 3.85 34.98
N LEU A 151 0.19 3.39 34.00
CA LEU A 151 -1.13 2.79 34.25
C LEU A 151 -0.98 1.44 34.97
N GLN A 152 -0.07 0.59 34.50
CA GLN A 152 0.24 -0.70 35.12
C GLN A 152 0.71 -0.52 36.57
N GLU A 153 1.58 0.44 36.83
CA GLU A 153 2.03 0.75 38.19
C GLU A 153 0.86 1.17 39.09
N LYS A 154 -0.02 2.04 38.60
CA LYS A 154 -1.23 2.45 39.33
C LYS A 154 -2.17 1.28 39.62
N MET A 155 -2.38 0.40 38.65
CA MET A 155 -3.20 -0.80 38.85
C MET A 155 -2.59 -1.70 39.93
N LEU A 156 -1.28 -1.94 39.87
CA LEU A 156 -0.56 -2.76 40.84
C LEU A 156 -0.62 -2.15 42.26
N GLN A 157 -0.60 -0.83 42.38
CA GLN A 157 -0.81 -0.15 43.67
C GLN A 157 -2.25 -0.32 44.20
N VAL A 158 -3.26 -0.27 43.32
CA VAL A 158 -4.66 -0.50 43.70
C VAL A 158 -4.88 -1.94 44.13
N ASP A 159 -4.32 -2.91 43.42
CA ASP A 159 -4.43 -4.32 43.75
C ASP A 159 -3.76 -4.64 45.08
N LYS A 160 -2.55 -4.12 45.34
CA LYS A 160 -1.90 -4.21 46.66
C LYS A 160 -2.76 -3.64 47.78
N LYS A 161 -3.42 -2.50 47.55
CA LYS A 161 -4.33 -1.91 48.55
C LYS A 161 -5.55 -2.81 48.80
N ARG A 162 -6.11 -3.42 47.76
CA ARG A 162 -7.22 -4.37 47.89
C ARG A 162 -6.82 -5.61 48.69
N GLU A 163 -5.65 -6.19 48.41
CA GLU A 163 -5.12 -7.32 49.17
C GLU A 163 -4.95 -6.99 50.66
N ILE A 164 -4.36 -5.84 50.98
CA ILE A 164 -4.19 -5.40 52.38
C ILE A 164 -5.54 -5.24 53.08
N VAL A 165 -6.54 -4.66 52.38
CA VAL A 165 -7.89 -4.49 52.96
C VAL A 165 -8.56 -5.85 53.19
N MET A 166 -8.45 -6.78 52.24
CA MET A 166 -8.98 -8.14 52.39
C MET A 166 -8.32 -8.87 53.57
N GLN A 167 -6.99 -8.83 53.68
CA GLN A 167 -6.26 -9.43 54.79
C GLN A 167 -6.72 -8.87 56.14
N LYS A 168 -6.88 -7.54 56.25
CA LYS A 168 -7.38 -6.91 57.48
C LYS A 168 -8.81 -7.31 57.81
N GLN A 169 -9.68 -7.50 56.81
CA GLN A 169 -11.04 -7.98 57.03
C GLN A 169 -11.04 -9.44 57.50
N ASP A 170 -10.23 -10.30 56.89
CA ASP A 170 -10.09 -11.71 57.28
C ASP A 170 -9.53 -11.86 58.70
N GLU A 171 -8.50 -11.08 59.06
CA GLU A 171 -7.94 -11.05 60.42
C GLU A 171 -8.99 -10.61 61.45
N ARG A 172 -9.74 -9.53 61.16
CA ARG A 172 -10.84 -9.10 62.03
C ARG A 172 -11.92 -10.18 62.16
N GLY A 173 -12.27 -10.86 61.06
CA GLY A 173 -13.22 -11.96 61.05
C GLY A 173 -12.76 -13.13 61.92
N LYS A 174 -11.48 -13.52 61.84
CA LYS A 174 -10.87 -14.57 62.69
C LYS A 174 -10.91 -14.17 64.17
N MET A 175 -10.46 -12.95 64.49
CA MET A 175 -10.48 -12.43 65.86
C MET A 175 -11.89 -12.41 66.46
N SER A 176 -12.90 -11.99 65.68
CA SER A 176 -14.29 -12.00 66.14
C SER A 176 -14.82 -13.41 66.39
N ARG A 177 -14.47 -14.39 65.54
CA ARG A 177 -14.84 -15.81 65.76
C ARG A 177 -14.18 -16.36 67.02
N GLU A 178 -12.88 -16.15 67.21
CA GLU A 178 -12.15 -16.60 68.40
C GLU A 178 -12.72 -16.00 69.69
N LEU A 179 -13.12 -14.72 69.67
CA LEU A 179 -13.78 -14.07 70.80
C LEU A 179 -15.16 -14.68 71.11
N LEU A 180 -15.92 -15.05 70.07
CA LEU A 180 -17.22 -15.71 70.22
C LEU A 180 -17.06 -17.10 70.81
N ASP A 181 -16.11 -17.89 70.30
CA ASP A 181 -15.80 -19.24 70.78
C ASP A 181 -15.37 -19.23 72.25
N LYS A 182 -14.50 -18.28 72.64
CA LYS A 182 -14.12 -18.08 74.05
C LYS A 182 -15.32 -17.76 74.95
N LYS A 183 -16.25 -16.91 74.49
CA LYS A 183 -17.48 -16.60 75.24
C LYS A 183 -18.41 -17.81 75.38
N ILE A 184 -18.48 -18.67 74.36
CA ILE A 184 -19.28 -19.90 74.41
C ILE A 184 -18.67 -20.88 75.42
N LEU A 185 -17.36 -21.02 75.44
CA LEU A 185 -16.63 -21.87 76.40
C LEU A 185 -16.78 -21.39 77.84
N GLN A 186 -16.84 -20.08 78.10
CA GLN A 186 -17.03 -19.53 79.45
C GLN A 186 -18.47 -19.64 79.99
N ASN A 187 -19.46 -19.83 79.12
CA ASN A 187 -20.87 -19.97 79.51
C ASN A 187 -21.34 -21.44 79.58
N LYS A 188 -20.42 -22.40 79.40
CA LYS A 188 -20.65 -23.84 79.62
C LYS A 188 -20.02 -24.25 80.94
#